data_AF-A0ABD0RNW0-F1
#
_entry.id   AF-A0ABD0RNW0-F1
#
_cell.length_a   1.000
_cell.length_b   1.000
_cell.length_c   1.000
_cell.angle_alpha   90.00
_cell.angle_beta   90.00
_cell.angle_gamma   90.00
#
_symmetry.space_group_name_H-M   'P 1'
#
loop_
_entity.id
_entity.type
_entity.pdbx_description
1 polymer ?
#
loop_
_entity_poly.entity_id
_entity_poly.type
_entity_poly.pdbx_seq_one_letter_code
_entity_poly.pdbx_strand_id
1 'polypeptide(L)'
;RVGGGMRPWKQMYSVLRGHSLYLYKDKKEGLAHVNSQLEDEPQSISIKACLIDISYSDTKRKNVLRLTTSDCEYLFQAEGREDMLSWIRVIQENSNLDEE
;
A
#
# COMPACT_ATOMS: atom_id res chain seq x y z
N ARG A 1 25.88 9.18 12.21
CA ARG A 1 25.33 7.89 11.72
C ARG A 1 23.88 7.84 12.16
N VAL A 2 22.93 8.16 11.29
CA VAL A 2 21.51 8.00 11.60
C VAL A 2 21.19 6.52 11.48
N GLY A 3 21.32 5.78 12.58
CA GLY A 3 20.88 4.40 12.68
C GLY A 3 19.36 4.37 12.81
N GLY A 4 18.65 4.68 11.72
CA GLY A 4 17.22 4.40 11.63
C GLY A 4 17.06 2.90 11.55
N GLY A 5 16.69 2.25 12.66
CA GLY A 5 16.36 0.83 12.64
C GLY A 5 15.28 0.58 11.58
N MET A 6 15.54 -0.34 10.65
CA MET A 6 14.56 -0.72 9.63
C MET A 6 13.29 -1.19 10.34
N ARG A 7 12.15 -0.56 10.05
CA ARG A 7 10.87 -1.02 10.59
C ARG A 7 10.64 -2.47 10.15
N PRO A 8 10.22 -3.37 11.05
CA PRO A 8 9.97 -4.75 10.68
C PRO A 8 8.83 -4.84 9.66
N TRP A 9 8.95 -5.78 8.73
CA TRP A 9 7.88 -6.10 7.78
C TRP A 9 6.69 -6.73 8.51
N LYS A 10 5.48 -6.24 8.21
CA LYS A 10 4.24 -6.76 8.76
C LYS A 10 3.34 -7.24 7.62
N GLN A 11 2.77 -8.43 7.77
CA GLN A 11 1.74 -8.92 6.85
C GLN A 11 0.44 -8.16 7.11
N MET A 12 -0.16 -7.66 6.04
CA MET A 12 -1.38 -6.86 6.07
C MET A 12 -2.28 -7.30 4.92
N TYR A 13 -3.58 -7.09 5.06
CA TYR A 13 -4.54 -7.19 3.96
C TYR A 13 -4.82 -5.79 3.42
N SER A 14 -4.46 -5.56 2.16
CA SER A 14 -4.56 -4.25 1.53
C SER A 14 -5.77 -4.18 0.58
N VAL A 15 -6.50 -3.07 0.62
CA VAL A 15 -7.65 -2.82 -0.27
C VAL A 15 -7.56 -1.41 -0.83
N LEU A 16 -7.53 -1.28 -2.15
CA LEU A 16 -7.65 0.02 -2.83
C LEU A 16 -9.13 0.37 -3.00
N ARG A 17 -9.53 1.57 -2.57
CA ARG A 17 -10.87 2.13 -2.86
C ARG A 17 -10.73 3.61 -3.22
N GLY A 18 -11.15 3.97 -4.42
CA GLY A 18 -10.88 5.30 -4.97
C GLY A 18 -9.39 5.64 -4.87
N HIS A 19 -9.08 6.78 -4.27
CA HIS A 19 -7.70 7.25 -4.09
C HIS A 19 -7.06 6.88 -2.74
N SER A 20 -7.56 5.85 -2.06
CA SER A 20 -7.07 5.44 -0.75
C SER A 20 -6.73 3.95 -0.70
N LEU A 21 -5.52 3.63 -0.28
CA LEU A 21 -5.07 2.27 0.03
C LEU A 21 -5.27 2.00 1.53
N TYR A 22 -6.23 1.14 1.86
CA TYR A 22 -6.55 0.75 3.22
C TYR A 22 -5.77 -0.49 3.64
N LEU A 23 -5.22 -0.47 4.86
CA LEU A 23 -4.42 -1.55 5.42
C LEU A 23 -5.12 -2.16 6.64
N TYR A 24 -5.47 -3.44 6.54
CA TYR A 24 -6.08 -4.24 7.60
C TYR A 24 -5.08 -5.28 8.13
N LYS A 25 -5.21 -5.71 9.39
CA LYS A 25 -4.40 -6.79 9.96
C LYS A 25 -4.62 -8.10 9.22
N ASP A 26 -5.86 -8.35 8.81
CA ASP A 26 -6.24 -9.53 8.05
C ASP A 26 -7.52 -9.30 7.23
N LYS A 27 -7.89 -10.32 6.45
CA LYS A 27 -9.10 -10.30 5.61
C LYS A 27 -10.40 -10.24 6.43
N LYS A 28 -10.43 -10.81 7.64
CA LYS A 28 -11.62 -10.81 8.50
C LYS A 28 -11.93 -9.38 8.97
N GLU A 29 -10.91 -8.64 9.39
CA GLU A 29 -11.04 -7.22 9.77
C GLU A 29 -11.47 -6.37 8.56
N GLY A 30 -10.86 -6.61 7.38
CA GLY A 30 -11.25 -5.92 6.15
C GLY A 30 -12.73 -6.12 5.77
N LEU A 31 -13.23 -7.35 5.88
CA LEU A 31 -14.65 -7.65 5.61
C LEU A 31 -15.59 -7.09 6.68
N ALA A 32 -15.21 -7.14 7.96
CA ALA A 32 -16.00 -6.56 9.04
C ALA A 32 -16.15 -5.04 8.91
N HIS A 33 -15.09 -4.37 8.43
CA HIS A 33 -15.12 -2.93 8.18
C HIS A 33 -16.00 -2.54 6.99
N VAL A 34 -16.07 -3.37 5.93
CA VAL A 34 -17.02 -3.14 4.82
C VAL A 34 -18.47 -3.27 5.31
N ASN A 35 -18.72 -4.19 6.23
CA ASN A 35 -20.06 -4.49 6.74
C ASN A 35 -20.48 -3.60 7.94
N SER A 36 -19.80 -2.47 8.17
CA SER A 36 -20.11 -1.45 9.19
C SER A 36 -20.13 -1.93 10.66
N GLN A 37 -19.42 -3.00 11.00
CA GLN A 37 -19.37 -3.52 12.39
C GLN A 37 -18.15 -3.05 13.19
N LEU A 38 -17.31 -2.17 12.65
CA LEU A 38 -16.13 -1.64 13.33
C LEU A 38 -16.16 -0.10 13.29
N GLU A 39 -15.99 0.52 14.46
CA GLU A 39 -15.88 1.98 14.61
C GLU A 39 -14.47 2.50 14.32
N ASP A 40 -13.46 1.63 14.33
CA ASP A 40 -12.06 2.04 14.21
C ASP A 40 -11.66 2.19 12.73
N GLU A 41 -11.23 3.39 12.35
CA GLU A 41 -10.84 3.69 10.97
C GLU A 41 -9.50 3.00 10.64
N PRO A 42 -9.44 2.12 9.62
CA PRO A 42 -8.23 1.42 9.26
C PRO A 42 -7.19 2.42 8.78
N GLN A 43 -5.92 2.08 9.00
CA GLN A 43 -4.82 2.87 8.46
C GLN A 43 -5.01 3.01 6.93
N SER A 44 -5.10 4.26 6.47
CA SER A 44 -5.25 4.58 5.05
C SER A 44 -4.04 5.36 4.56
N ILE A 45 -3.70 5.15 3.28
CA ILE A 45 -2.64 5.87 2.58
C ILE A 45 -3.30 6.50 1.35
N SER A 46 -3.26 7.83 1.26
CA SER A 46 -3.68 8.54 0.05
C SER A 46 -2.71 8.22 -1.09
N ILE A 47 -3.24 7.78 -2.22
CA ILE A 47 -2.45 7.55 -3.44
C ILE A 47 -2.53 8.73 -4.43
N LYS A 48 -3.22 9.82 -4.06
CA LYS A 48 -3.27 11.03 -4.89
C LYS A 48 -1.86 11.58 -5.13
N ALA A 49 -1.51 11.79 -6.40
CA ALA A 49 -0.20 12.29 -6.82
C ALA A 49 0.99 11.49 -6.26
N CYS A 50 0.80 10.20 -5.95
CA CYS A 50 1.89 9.34 -5.48
C CYS A 50 2.82 8.95 -6.64
N LEU A 51 4.08 8.64 -6.31
CA LEU A 51 4.97 7.88 -7.18
C LEU A 51 4.92 6.41 -6.78
N ILE A 52 4.80 5.52 -7.75
CA ILE A 52 4.84 4.07 -7.51
C ILE A 52 5.66 3.36 -8.58
N ASP A 53 6.57 2.49 -8.13
CA ASP A 53 7.45 1.71 -9.00
C ASP A 53 7.99 0.46 -8.29
N ILE A 54 8.75 -0.38 -9.01
CA ILE A 54 9.49 -1.51 -8.46
C ILE A 54 10.63 -1.00 -7.56
N SER A 55 10.78 -1.61 -6.39
CA SER A 55 11.94 -1.40 -5.52
C SER A 55 13.07 -2.35 -5.92
N TYR A 56 14.20 -1.80 -6.36
CA TYR A 56 15.37 -2.58 -6.83
C TYR A 56 16.43 -2.86 -5.77
N SER A 57 16.51 -2.08 -4.68
CA SER A 57 17.64 -2.12 -3.74
C SER A 57 17.28 -2.01 -2.26
N ASP A 58 16.03 -1.69 -1.93
CA ASP A 58 15.66 -1.29 -0.57
C ASP A 58 15.50 -2.51 0.37
N THR A 59 15.51 -3.72 -0.18
CA THR A 59 15.30 -4.97 0.57
C THR A 59 15.77 -6.20 -0.19
N LYS A 60 16.08 -7.29 0.54
CA LYS A 60 16.36 -8.62 -0.03
C LYS A 60 15.10 -9.38 -0.45
N ARG A 61 13.91 -8.85 -0.14
CA ARG A 61 12.62 -9.45 -0.52
C ARG A 61 12.37 -9.27 -2.01
N LYS A 62 11.78 -10.29 -2.64
CA LYS A 62 11.33 -10.23 -4.05
C LYS A 62 9.93 -9.63 -4.13
N ASN A 63 9.58 -9.13 -5.31
CA ASN A 63 8.25 -8.59 -5.64
C ASN A 63 7.87 -7.40 -4.77
N VAL A 64 8.81 -6.46 -4.60
CA VAL A 64 8.61 -5.29 -3.76
C VAL A 64 8.34 -4.07 -4.62
N LEU A 65 7.24 -3.40 -4.32
CA LEU A 65 6.89 -2.10 -4.88
C LEU A 65 7.10 -1.01 -3.83
N ARG A 66 7.52 0.17 -4.30
CA ARG A 66 7.72 1.38 -3.49
C ARG A 66 6.62 2.37 -3.85
N LEU A 67 5.92 2.86 -2.83
CA LEU A 67 4.90 3.90 -2.93
C LEU A 67 5.40 5.12 -2.16
N THR A 68 5.61 6.23 -2.84
CA THR A 68 6.04 7.50 -2.25
C THR A 68 4.89 8.49 -2.34
N THR A 69 4.41 8.94 -1.20
CA THR A 69 3.40 9.99 -1.05
C THR A 69 4.08 11.32 -0.71
N SER A 70 3.31 12.39 -0.51
CA SER A 70 3.86 13.71 -0.13
C SER A 70 4.60 13.73 1.20
N ASP A 71 4.28 12.78 2.09
CA ASP A 71 4.68 12.76 3.50
C ASP A 71 5.49 11.51 3.87
N CYS A 72 5.30 10.41 3.15
CA CYS A 72 5.83 9.11 3.53
C CYS A 72 6.32 8.28 2.33
N GLU A 73 7.22 7.36 2.61
CA GLU A 73 7.59 6.28 1.70
C GLU A 73 7.22 4.94 2.31
N TYR A 74 6.62 4.07 1.49
CA TYR A 74 6.18 2.74 1.88
C TYR A 74 6.78 1.70 0.93
N LEU A 75 7.16 0.56 1.50
CA LEU A 75 7.52 -0.63 0.73
C LEU A 75 6.47 -1.71 0.98
N PHE A 76 5.93 -2.28 -0.09
CA PHE A 76 5.00 -3.41 -0.02
C PHE A 76 5.60 -4.60 -0.74
N GLN A 77 5.51 -5.77 -0.12
CA GLN A 77 5.83 -7.03 -0.77
C GLN A 77 4.53 -7.67 -1.26
N ALA A 78 4.42 -7.86 -2.57
CA ALA A 78 3.34 -8.61 -3.21
C ALA A 78 3.58 -10.12 -3.14
N GLU A 79 2.53 -10.92 -3.34
CA GLU A 79 2.63 -12.39 -3.31
C GLU A 79 3.50 -12.93 -4.45
N GLY A 80 3.48 -12.25 -5.60
CA GLY A 80 4.17 -12.63 -6.82
C GLY A 80 4.51 -11.44 -7.69
N ARG A 81 5.23 -11.70 -8.80
CA ARG A 81 5.58 -10.66 -9.78
C ARG A 81 4.33 -10.08 -10.44
N GLU A 82 3.42 -10.93 -10.89
CA GLU A 82 2.19 -10.48 -11.56
C GLU A 82 1.31 -9.65 -10.63
N ASP A 83 1.21 -10.07 -9.36
CA ASP A 83 0.50 -9.32 -8.31
C ASP A 83 1.14 -7.94 -8.09
N MET A 84 2.48 -7.87 -8.00
CA MET A 84 3.22 -6.61 -7.89
C MET A 84 2.94 -5.67 -9.07
N LEU A 85 3.03 -6.19 -10.31
CA LEU A 85 2.78 -5.41 -11.52
C LEU A 85 1.33 -4.94 -11.60
N SER A 86 0.37 -5.79 -11.21
CA SER A 86 -1.03 -5.43 -11.11
C SER A 86 -1.26 -4.30 -10.11
N TRP A 87 -0.65 -4.36 -8.92
CA TRP A 87 -0.72 -3.29 -7.92
C TRP A 87 -0.15 -1.97 -8.43
N ILE A 88 1.02 -2.00 -9.07
CA ILE A 88 1.62 -0.80 -9.69
C ILE A 88 0.65 -0.19 -10.70
N ARG A 89 0.11 -1.01 -11.62
CA ARG A 89 -0.83 -0.55 -12.66
C ARG A 89 -2.07 0.11 -12.05
N VAL A 90 -2.78 -0.58 -11.14
CA VAL A 90 -4.05 -0.05 -10.62
C VAL A 90 -3.84 1.18 -9.75
N ILE A 91 -2.73 1.28 -9.01
CA ILE A 91 -2.44 2.49 -8.23
C ILE A 91 -2.09 3.65 -9.16
N GLN A 92 -1.33 3.43 -10.24
CA GLN A 92 -1.06 4.47 -11.25
C GLN A 92 -2.33 4.96 -11.93
N GLU A 93 -3.27 4.05 -12.23
CA GLU A 93 -4.56 4.40 -12.82
C GLU A 93 -5.40 5.26 -11.86
N ASN A 94 -5.30 5.03 -10.55
CA ASN A 94 -6.09 5.70 -9.53
C ASN A 94 -5.34 6.84 -8.80
N SER A 95 -4.10 7.17 -9.19
CA SER A 95 -3.31 8.24 -8.52
C SER A 95 -3.50 9.62 -9.13
N ASN A 96 -4.10 9.70 -10.32
CA ASN A 96 -4.36 10.94 -11.03
C ASN A 96 -5.42 11.78 -10.30
N LEU A 97 -5.23 13.10 -10.34
CA LEU A 97 -6.14 14.07 -9.71
C LEU A 97 -7.33 14.46 -10.59
N ASP A 98 -7.33 14.02 -11.85
CA ASP A 98 -8.22 14.55 -12.91
C ASP A 98 -9.50 13.71 -13.14
N GLU A 99 -9.83 12.78 -12.25
CA GLU A 99 -11.15 12.12 -12.26
C GLU A 99 -12.12 12.93 -11.38
N GLU A 100 -12.68 14.01 -11.95
CA GLU A 100 -13.89 14.71 -11.47
C GLU A 100 -15.18 13.97 -11.86
#